data_AF-A0AA37LR17-F1
#
_entry.id   AF-A0AA37LR17-F1
#
_cell.length_a   1.000
_cell.length_b   1.000
_cell.length_c   1.000
_cell.angle_alpha   90.00
_cell.angle_beta   90.00
_cell.angle_gamma   90.00
#
_symmetry.space_group_name_H-M   'P 1'
#
loop_
_entity.id
_entity.type
_entity.pdbx_description
1 polymer ?
#
loop_
_entity_poly.entity_id
_entity_poly.type
_entity_poly.pdbx_seq_one_letter_code
_entity_poly.pdbx_strand_id
1 'polypeptide(L)' 'MDVKATALLKLVYLEMVGHDMSWASFHVLEVMSSPKYHQKRVGYLAAVQSFRPDTEVLMLATNLLKKVLSSLPHTLEG' A
#
# COMPACT_ATOMS: atom_id res chain seq x y z
N MET A 1 -13.07 1.12 11.35
CA MET A 1 -12.09 0.83 10.27
C MET A 1 -12.87 0.70 8.97
N ASP A 2 -12.29 1.11 7.85
CA ASP A 2 -12.95 1.00 6.54
C ASP A 2 -12.96 -0.46 6.08
N VAL A 3 -14.06 -0.89 5.44
CA VAL A 3 -14.26 -2.30 5.06
C VAL A 3 -13.15 -2.77 4.13
N LYS A 4 -12.70 -1.90 3.20
CA LYS A 4 -11.65 -2.22 2.24
C LYS A 4 -10.28 -2.44 2.91
N ALA A 5 -9.90 -1.54 3.82
CA ALA A 5 -8.66 -1.68 4.58
C ALA A 5 -8.68 -2.93 5.48
N THR A 6 -9.83 -3.26 6.07
CA THR A 6 -9.99 -4.47 6.89
C THR A 6 -9.88 -5.74 6.06
N ALA A 7 -10.49 -5.76 4.87
CA ALA A 7 -10.38 -6.87 3.93
C ALA A 7 -8.93 -7.07 3.46
N LEU A 8 -8.22 -6.00 3.11
CA LEU A 8 -6.79 -6.07 2.78
C LEU A 8 -5.96 -6.64 3.93
N LEU A 9 -6.21 -6.23 5.17
CA LEU A 9 -5.48 -6.76 6.31
C LEU A 9 -5.68 -8.28 6.47
N LYS A 10 -6.89 -8.78 6.21
CA LYS A 10 -7.17 -10.22 6.18
C LYS A 10 -6.47 -10.91 5.01
N LEU A 11 -6.41 -10.29 3.83
CA LEU A 11 -5.69 -10.84 2.68
C LEU A 11 -4.18 -10.92 2.93
N VAL A 12 -3.59 -9.88 3.55
CA VAL A 12 -2.19 -9.91 3.98
C VAL A 12 -1.94 -11.07 4.93
N TYR A 13 -2.87 -11.32 5.87
CA TYR A 13 -2.78 -12.49 6.74
C TYR A 13 -2.80 -13.82 5.97
N LEU A 14 -3.71 -13.97 5.01
CA LEU A 14 -3.78 -15.17 4.18
C LEU A 14 -2.53 -15.35 3.31
N GLU A 15 -1.97 -14.25 2.79
CA GLU A 15 -0.72 -14.27 2.04
C GLU A 15 0.43 -14.80 2.88
N MET A 16 0.55 -14.38 4.15
CA MET A 16 1.57 -14.89 5.07
C MET A 16 1.43 -16.40 5.35
N VAL A 17 0.24 -16.98 5.14
CA VAL A 17 -0.04 -18.43 5.25
C VAL A 17 0.20 -19.16 3.92
N GLY A 18 0.55 -18.43 2.85
CA GLY A 18 0.91 -18.96 1.54
C GLY A 18 -0.19 -18.85 0.48
N HIS A 19 -1.24 -18.07 0.71
CA HIS A 19 -2.28 -17.83 -0.29
C HIS A 19 -1.90 -16.71 -1.27
N ASP A 20 -2.27 -16.84 -2.54
CA ASP A 20 -2.00 -15.78 -3.52
C ASP A 20 -2.82 -14.50 -3.24
N MET A 21 -2.12 -13.37 -3.25
CA MET A 21 -2.67 -12.02 -3.12
C MET A 21 -2.41 -11.15 -4.36
N SER A 22 -1.77 -11.69 -5.41
CA SER A 22 -1.36 -10.94 -6.60
C SER A 22 -2.54 -10.25 -7.30
N TRP A 23 -3.72 -10.88 -7.30
CA TRP A 23 -4.97 -10.34 -7.85
C TRP A 23 -5.46 -9.06 -7.14
N ALA A 24 -5.06 -8.86 -5.88
CA ALA A 24 -5.51 -7.73 -5.06
C ALA A 24 -4.64 -6.47 -5.24
N SER A 25 -3.64 -6.49 -6.13
CA SER A 25 -2.65 -5.42 -6.27
C SER A 25 -3.26 -4.03 -6.54
N PHE A 26 -4.36 -3.96 -7.28
CA PHE A 26 -5.07 -2.70 -7.52
C PHE A 26 -5.80 -2.18 -6.26
N HIS A 27 -6.39 -3.08 -5.48
CA HIS A 27 -7.05 -2.73 -4.22
C HIS A 27 -6.04 -2.20 -3.19
N VAL A 28 -4.82 -2.74 -3.19
CA VAL A 28 -3.69 -2.25 -2.39
C VAL A 28 -3.37 -0.80 -2.76
N LEU A 29 -3.23 -0.48 -4.06
CA LEU A 29 -2.98 0.88 -4.52
C LEU A 29 -4.07 1.87 -4.11
N GLU A 30 -5.33 1.46 -4.23
CA GLU A 30 -6.45 2.31 -3.86
C GLU A 30 -6.36 2.70 -2.38
N VAL A 31 -6.06 1.74 -1.51
CA VAL A 31 -5.89 1.99 -0.08
C VAL A 31 -4.62 2.78 0.23
N MET A 32 -3.53 2.60 -0.52
CA MET A 32 -2.31 3.43 -0.43
C MET A 32 -2.58 4.91 -0.78
N SER A 33 -3.49 5.16 -1.73
CA SER A 33 -3.85 6.51 -2.18
C SER A 33 -4.79 7.26 -1.22
N SER A 34 -5.34 6.57 -0.22
CA SER A 34 -6.28 7.15 0.73
C SER A 34 -5.67 8.32 1.53
N PRO A 35 -6.42 9.41 1.76
CA PRO A 35 -5.97 10.51 2.61
C PRO A 35 -5.95 10.14 4.10
N LYS A 36 -6.62 9.04 4.50
CA LYS A 36 -6.72 8.62 5.90
C LYS A 36 -5.49 7.80 6.30
N TYR A 37 -4.73 8.30 7.28
CA TYR A 37 -3.49 7.68 7.76
C TYR A 37 -3.62 6.18 8.06
N HIS A 38 -4.66 5.77 8.79
CA HIS A 38 -4.88 4.36 9.14
C HIS A 38 -5.07 3.45 7.92
N GLN A 39 -5.77 3.91 6.89
CA GLN A 39 -5.98 3.15 5.67
C GLN A 39 -4.68 3.07 4.87
N LYS A 40 -4.07 4.23 4.66
CA LYS A 40 -2.80 4.38 3.95
C LYS A 40 -1.70 3.46 4.51
N ARG A 41 -1.60 3.35 5.84
CA ARG A 41 -0.65 2.46 6.53
C ARG A 41 -0.89 0.98 6.20
N VAL A 42 -2.15 0.55 6.14
CA VAL A 42 -2.50 -0.82 5.73
C VAL A 42 -2.18 -1.05 4.25
N GLY A 43 -2.45 -0.08 3.38
CA GLY A 43 -2.08 -0.16 1.96
C GLY A 43 -0.58 -0.35 1.77
N TYR A 44 0.25 0.42 2.49
CA TYR A 44 1.70 0.23 2.43
C TYR A 44 2.16 -1.12 2.96
N LEU A 45 1.57 -1.61 4.06
CA LEU A 45 1.88 -2.95 4.57
C LEU A 45 1.56 -4.02 3.53
N ALA A 46 0.38 -3.93 2.90
CA ALA A 46 -0.02 -4.88 1.87
C ALA A 46 0.90 -4.83 0.65
N ALA A 47 1.33 -3.64 0.23
CA ALA A 47 2.29 -3.50 -0.87
C ALA A 47 3.65 -4.13 -0.56
N VAL A 48 4.17 -3.95 0.65
CA VAL A 48 5.43 -4.58 1.07
C VAL A 48 5.33 -6.10 1.09
N GLN A 49 4.17 -6.63 1.49
CA GLN A 49 3.95 -8.06 1.58
C GLN A 49 3.77 -8.70 0.20
N SER A 50 2.93 -8.11 -0.67
CA SER A 50 2.48 -8.78 -1.89
C SER A 50 3.16 -8.33 -3.17
N PHE A 51 3.81 -7.16 -3.21
CA PHE A 51 4.42 -6.68 -4.46
C PHE A 51 5.74 -7.36 -4.74
N ARG A 52 5.85 -7.84 -5.98
CA ARG A 52 7.01 -8.49 -6.55
C ARG A 52 7.51 -7.66 -7.75
N PRO A 53 8.74 -7.87 -8.24
CA PRO A 53 9.27 -7.10 -9.37
C PRO A 53 8.42 -7.16 -10.66
N ASP A 54 7.64 -8.23 -10.82
CA ASP A 54 6.71 -8.48 -11.92
C ASP A 54 5.30 -7.91 -11.70
N THR A 55 5.05 -7.24 -10.58
CA THR A 55 3.74 -6.63 -10.30
C THR A 55 3.46 -5.47 -11.26
N GLU A 56 2.42 -5.62 -12.08
CA GLU A 56 2.04 -4.66 -13.14
C GLU A 56 1.85 -3.22 -12.64
N VAL A 57 1.42 -3.08 -11.39
CA VAL A 57 1.06 -1.79 -10.79
C VAL A 57 2.20 -1.14 -9.98
N LEU A 58 3.41 -1.71 -10.02
CA LEU A 58 4.57 -1.25 -9.24
C LEU A 58 4.97 0.20 -9.58
N MET A 59 4.78 0.63 -10.84
CA MET A 59 5.04 2.01 -11.26
C MET A 59 4.10 3.01 -10.57
N LEU A 60 2.82 2.67 -10.40
CA LEU A 60 1.87 3.53 -9.69
C LEU A 60 2.20 3.58 -8.19
N ALA A 61 2.60 2.45 -7.61
CA ALA A 61 2.98 2.36 -6.20
C ALA A 61 4.17 3.26 -5.88
N THR A 62 5.18 3.25 -6.74
CA THR A 62 6.36 4.12 -6.61
C THR A 62 6.02 5.59 -6.82
N ASN A 63 5.09 5.92 -7.72
CA ASN A 63 4.59 7.29 -7.88
C ASN A 63 3.85 7.79 -6.62
N LEU A 64 3.03 6.94 -6.00
CA LEU A 64 2.38 7.28 -4.73
C LEU A 64 3.42 7.52 -3.63
N LEU A 65 4.45 6.69 -3.52
CA LEU A 65 5.54 6.88 -2.57
C LEU A 65 6.28 8.21 -2.78
N LYS A 66 6.66 8.53 -4.02
CA LYS A 66 7.30 9.81 -4.36
C LYS A 66 6.45 11.00 -3.90
N LYS A 67 5.14 10.98 -4.19
CA LYS A 67 4.22 12.04 -3.78
C LYS A 67 4.17 12.23 -2.27
N VAL A 68 4.24 11.13 -1.49
CA VAL A 68 4.31 11.22 -0.03
C VAL A 68 5.63 11.85 0.42
N LEU A 69 6.76 11.40 -0.13
CA LEU A 69 8.07 11.93 0.23
C LEU A 69 8.20 13.42 -0.08
N SER A 70 7.70 13.87 -1.23
CA SER A 70 7.67 15.30 -1.59
C SER A 70 6.70 16.12 -0.75
N SER A 71 5.73 15.49 -0.07
CA SER A 71 4.82 16.17 0.85
C SER A 71 5.33 16.26 2.28
N LEU A 72 6.45 15.59 2.62
CA LEU A 72 7.11 15.84 3.90
C LEU A 72 7.63 17.28 3.89
N PRO A 73 7.29 18.10 4.90
CA PRO A 73 7.82 19.46 4.97
C PRO A 73 9.35 19.40 5.05
N HIS A 74 10.02 20.25 4.26
CA HIS A 74 11.42 20.57 4.43
C HIS A 74 11.61 21.19 5.83
N THR A 75 11.89 20.38 6.85
CA THR A 75 12.09 20.88 8.23
C THR A 75 13.48 20.56 8.75
N LEU A 76 14.52 20.60 7.91
CA LEU A 76 15.91 20.47 8.35
C LEU A 76 16.89 21.22 7.41
N GLU A 77 16.68 22.51 7.17
CA GLU A 77 17.79 23.42 6.81
C GLU A 77 17.60 24.75 7.56
N GLY A 78 18.24 24.82 8.72
CA GLY A 78 18.36 25.98 9.60
C GLY A 78 19.55 25.77 10.53
#